data_AF-A0A3S4TJE5-F1
#
_entry.id   AF-A0A3S4TJE5-F1
#
_cell.length_a   1.000
_cell.length_b   1.000
_cell.length_c   1.000
_cell.angle_alpha   90.00
_cell.angle_beta   90.00
_cell.angle_gamma   90.00
#
_symmetry.space_group_name_H-M   'P 1'
#
loop_
_entity.id
_entity.type
_entity.pdbx_description
1 polymer ?
#
loop_
_entity_poly.entity_id
_entity_poly.type
_entity_poly.pdbx_seq_one_letter_code
_entity_poly.pdbx_strand_id
1 'polypeptide(L)'
;MKRQGGFTLIELVVVIVILGILAVTAAPKFMNFQDDARIASLQGLKGGIDGGASIVFGKAALTGKDSGKKSDTPAAVVEGIKTHYGYPTAATDGIKLAVTGLDSDDWVMAFGTEGTGPTATSNGAFTLTSKKPSTLNYANVIATKCYVKYSEATGSTADKAAKTTIVTTGCN
;
A
#
# COMPACT_ATOMS: atom_id res chain seq x y z
N MET A 1 39.25 -46.81 24.78
CA MET A 1 38.10 -46.68 23.86
C MET A 1 36.94 -46.08 24.64
N LYS A 2 36.54 -44.84 24.36
CA LYS A 2 35.36 -44.21 24.98
C LYS A 2 34.12 -44.87 24.39
N ARG A 3 33.23 -45.42 25.23
CA ARG A 3 31.94 -45.94 24.77
C ARG A 3 31.08 -44.77 24.34
N GLN A 4 30.73 -44.72 23.05
CA GLN A 4 29.76 -43.78 22.52
C GLN A 4 28.38 -44.32 22.91
N GLY A 5 27.70 -43.62 23.83
CA GLY A 5 26.32 -43.94 24.19
C GLY A 5 25.45 -43.75 22.96
N GLY A 6 24.88 -44.85 22.44
CA GLY A 6 23.90 -44.78 21.37
C GLY A 6 22.62 -44.10 21.86
N PHE A 7 21.99 -43.32 20.98
CA PHE A 7 20.69 -42.72 21.22
C PHE A 7 19.63 -43.81 21.43
N THR A 8 18.77 -43.68 22.43
CA THR A 8 17.71 -44.67 22.67
C THR A 8 16.52 -44.44 21.74
N LEU A 9 15.81 -45.52 21.36
CA LEU A 9 14.57 -45.39 20.57
C LEU A 9 13.53 -44.52 21.29
N ILE A 10 13.48 -44.59 22.62
CA ILE A 10 12.53 -43.81 23.41
C ILE A 10 12.85 -42.31 23.38
N GLU A 11 14.12 -41.90 23.41
CA GLU A 11 14.48 -40.48 23.26
C GLU A 11 14.02 -39.93 21.91
N LEU A 12 14.19 -40.69 20.83
CA LEU A 12 13.74 -40.25 19.50
C LEU A 12 12.22 -40.12 19.44
N VAL A 13 11.48 -41.08 20.00
CA VAL A 13 10.01 -41.04 20.05
C VAL A 13 9.50 -39.86 20.88
N VAL A 14 10.10 -39.59 22.04
CA VAL A 14 9.70 -38.46 22.88
C VAL A 14 9.92 -37.13 22.17
N VAL A 15 11.03 -36.97 21.44
CA VAL A 15 11.32 -35.73 20.69
C VAL A 15 10.28 -35.48 19.60
N ILE A 16 9.91 -36.48 18.80
CA ILE A 16 8.90 -36.29 17.74
C ILE A 16 7.51 -35.99 18.33
N VAL A 17 7.16 -36.55 19.49
CA VAL A 17 5.90 -36.27 20.17
C VAL A 17 5.86 -34.82 20.65
N ILE A 18 6.95 -34.34 21.28
CA ILE A 18 7.06 -32.94 21.72
C ILE A 18 6.98 -31.98 20.53
N LEU A 19 7.71 -32.26 19.43
CA LEU A 19 7.64 -31.46 18.21
C LEU A 19 6.23 -31.45 17.60
N GLY A 20 5.51 -32.59 17.65
CA GLY A 20 4.12 -32.67 17.19
C GLY A 20 3.17 -31.75 17.96
N ILE A 21 3.28 -31.73 19.30
CA ILE A 21 2.47 -30.85 20.15
C ILE A 21 2.79 -29.37 19.89
N LEU A 22 4.07 -29.02 19.78
CA LEU A 22 4.50 -27.65 19.48
C LEU A 22 4.03 -27.19 18.10
N ALA A 23 4.05 -28.06 17.09
CA ALA A 23 3.62 -27.72 15.75
C ALA A 23 2.12 -27.38 15.68
N VAL A 24 1.27 -28.19 16.33
CA VAL A 24 -0.20 -27.99 16.32
C VAL A 24 -0.58 -26.69 17.03
N THR A 25 0.11 -26.32 18.11
CA THR A 25 -0.17 -25.08 18.85
C THR A 25 0.40 -23.82 18.18
N ALA A 26 1.52 -23.95 17.45
CA ALA A 26 2.17 -22.83 16.76
C ALA A 26 1.56 -22.50 15.40
N ALA A 27 1.06 -23.50 14.65
CA ALA A 27 0.59 -23.32 13.28
C ALA A 27 -0.53 -22.26 13.13
N PRO A 28 -1.57 -22.19 14.00
CA PRO A 28 -2.61 -21.17 13.90
C PRO A 28 -2.07 -19.74 14.10
N LYS A 29 -1.10 -19.56 15.02
CA LYS A 29 -0.47 -18.26 15.27
C LYS A 29 0.42 -17.82 14.11
N PHE A 30 1.14 -18.76 13.50
CA PHE A 30 2.03 -18.46 12.38
C PHE A 30 1.28 -17.98 11.13
N MET A 31 0.06 -18.48 10.88
CA MET A 31 -0.77 -18.01 9.77
C MET A 31 -1.19 -16.54 9.97
N ASN A 32 -1.62 -16.16 11.18
CA ASN A 32 -2.04 -14.78 11.47
C ASN A 32 -0.89 -13.76 11.37
N PHE A 33 0.36 -14.16 11.64
CA PHE A 33 1.50 -13.25 11.54
C PHE A 33 1.78 -12.75 10.12
N GLN A 34 1.47 -13.54 9.10
CA GLN A 34 1.66 -13.10 7.72
C GLN A 34 0.65 -12.01 7.35
N ASP A 35 -0.61 -12.16 7.79
CA ASP A 35 -1.67 -11.20 7.54
C ASP A 35 -1.42 -9.89 8.27
N ASP A 36 -1.02 -9.97 9.54
CA ASP A 36 -0.63 -8.83 10.35
C ASP A 36 0.57 -8.09 9.72
N ALA A 37 1.56 -8.83 9.22
CA ALA A 37 2.72 -8.25 8.54
C ALA A 37 2.30 -7.50 7.26
N ARG A 38 1.43 -8.09 6.43
CA ARG A 38 0.90 -7.43 5.21
C ARG A 38 0.14 -6.15 5.56
N ILE A 39 -0.72 -6.21 6.57
CA ILE A 39 -1.49 -5.05 7.04
C ILE A 39 -0.55 -3.96 7.55
N ALA A 40 0.46 -4.30 8.34
CA ALA A 40 1.46 -3.36 8.84
C ALA A 40 2.25 -2.71 7.69
N SER A 41 2.65 -3.47 6.66
CA SER A 41 3.29 -2.92 5.46
C SER A 41 2.39 -1.93 4.74
N LEU A 42 1.10 -2.24 4.55
CA LEU A 42 0.13 -1.31 3.94
C LEU A 42 -0.09 -0.06 4.81
N GLN A 43 -0.09 -0.17 6.14
CA GLN A 43 -0.16 0.99 7.03
C GLN A 43 1.09 1.87 6.90
N GLY A 44 2.28 1.26 6.81
CA GLY A 44 3.52 1.96 6.54
C GLY A 44 3.48 2.70 5.18
N LEU A 45 2.99 2.02 4.15
CA LEU A 45 2.80 2.63 2.83
C LEU A 45 1.82 3.80 2.87
N LYS A 46 0.69 3.66 3.58
CA LYS A 46 -0.26 4.75 3.78
C LYS A 46 0.43 5.99 4.36
N GLY A 47 1.25 5.79 5.40
CA GLY A 47 2.05 6.88 5.99
C GLY A 47 3.03 7.50 4.99
N GLY A 48 3.69 6.69 4.16
CA GLY A 48 4.56 7.16 3.09
C GLY A 48 3.83 8.00 2.03
N ILE A 49 2.64 7.57 1.61
CA ILE A 49 1.77 8.30 0.67
C ILE A 49 1.31 9.63 1.27
N ASP A 50 0.84 9.63 2.52
CA ASP A 50 0.42 10.87 3.21
C ASP A 50 1.60 11.84 3.41
N GLY A 51 2.79 11.31 3.73
CA GLY A 51 4.02 12.08 3.85
C GLY A 51 4.42 12.70 2.51
N GLY A 52 4.46 11.90 1.44
CA GLY A 52 4.78 12.38 0.09
C GLY A 52 3.80 13.44 -0.40
N ALA A 53 2.50 13.20 -0.22
CA ALA A 53 1.46 14.14 -0.61
C ALA A 53 1.52 15.47 0.16
N SER A 54 1.79 15.43 1.47
CA SER A 54 1.91 16.65 2.30
C SER A 54 3.16 17.46 1.99
N ILE A 55 4.30 16.81 1.67
CA ILE A 55 5.51 17.50 1.23
C ILE A 55 5.27 18.20 -0.11
N VAL A 56 4.64 17.53 -1.07
CA VAL A 56 4.31 18.14 -2.37
C VAL A 56 3.34 19.31 -2.19
N PHE A 57 2.34 19.17 -1.33
CA PHE A 57 1.42 20.25 -0.99
C PHE A 57 2.15 21.45 -0.37
N GLY A 58 3.06 21.22 0.58
CA GLY A 58 3.88 22.28 1.18
C GLY A 58 4.69 23.04 0.12
N LYS A 59 5.33 22.31 -0.80
CA LYS A 59 6.08 22.92 -1.92
C LYS A 59 5.15 23.66 -2.89
N ALA A 60 3.96 23.13 -3.16
CA ALA A 60 2.96 23.79 -4.00
C ALA A 60 2.52 25.12 -3.39
N ALA A 61 2.22 25.15 -2.08
CA ALA A 61 1.85 26.37 -1.37
C ALA A 61 2.97 27.43 -1.41
N LEU A 62 4.22 27.02 -1.22
CA LEU A 62 5.37 27.94 -1.31
C LEU A 62 5.58 28.52 -2.72
N THR A 63 5.18 27.78 -3.75
CA THR A 63 5.30 28.21 -5.15
C THR A 63 4.02 28.83 -5.71
N GLY A 64 2.98 29.02 -4.88
CA GLY A 64 1.69 29.58 -5.28
C GLY A 64 0.87 28.67 -6.22
N LYS A 65 1.13 27.36 -6.19
CA LYS A 65 0.50 26.33 -7.04
C LYS A 65 -0.50 25.44 -6.27
N ASP A 66 -0.86 25.84 -5.06
CA ASP A 66 -1.81 25.16 -4.18
C ASP A 66 -3.28 25.29 -4.64
N SER A 67 -3.57 26.21 -5.56
CA SER A 67 -4.93 26.42 -6.11
C SER A 67 -5.11 25.94 -7.56
N GLY A 68 -4.10 25.28 -8.15
CA GLY A 68 -4.16 24.80 -9.54
C GLY A 68 -5.28 23.77 -9.74
N LYS A 69 -6.24 24.04 -10.61
CA LYS A 69 -7.42 23.19 -10.78
C LYS A 69 -7.11 22.00 -11.68
N LYS A 70 -7.95 20.96 -11.58
CA LYS A 70 -7.92 19.81 -12.50
C LYS A 70 -8.15 20.18 -13.96
N SER A 71 -8.82 21.30 -14.22
CA SER A 71 -9.09 21.83 -15.56
C SER A 71 -7.93 22.63 -16.16
N ASP A 72 -6.89 22.95 -15.39
CA ASP A 72 -5.81 23.81 -15.85
C ASP A 72 -4.94 23.07 -16.87
N THR A 73 -4.65 23.72 -18.00
CA THR A 73 -3.84 23.17 -19.09
C THR A 73 -2.69 24.12 -19.44
N PRO A 74 -1.42 23.75 -19.21
CA PRO A 74 -0.97 22.50 -18.58
C PRO A 74 -1.30 22.45 -17.08
N ALA A 75 -1.45 21.25 -16.52
CA ALA A 75 -1.62 21.05 -15.08
C ALA A 75 -0.43 21.66 -14.31
N ALA A 76 -0.67 22.09 -13.08
CA ALA A 76 0.40 22.60 -12.23
C ALA A 76 1.45 21.51 -11.98
N VAL A 77 2.72 21.91 -12.01
CA VAL A 77 3.86 21.02 -11.77
C VAL A 77 4.74 21.61 -10.69
N VAL A 78 5.08 20.79 -9.69
CA VAL A 78 5.97 21.14 -8.57
C VAL A 78 7.09 20.10 -8.54
N GLU A 79 8.33 20.52 -8.79
CA GLU A 79 9.50 19.62 -8.82
C GLU A 79 9.31 18.40 -9.74
N GLY A 80 8.67 18.60 -10.90
CA GLY A 80 8.38 17.52 -11.86
C GLY A 80 7.15 16.65 -11.53
N ILE A 81 6.48 16.90 -10.39
CA ILE A 81 5.28 16.19 -9.97
C ILE A 81 4.04 16.97 -10.40
N LYS A 82 3.13 16.34 -11.14
CA LYS A 82 1.83 16.94 -11.49
C LYS A 82 0.95 17.05 -10.26
N THR A 83 0.38 18.24 -10.04
CA THR A 83 -0.47 18.53 -8.90
C THR A 83 -1.82 19.11 -9.31
N HIS A 84 -2.86 18.79 -8.53
CA HIS A 84 -4.14 19.48 -8.52
C HIS A 84 -4.45 19.90 -7.09
N TYR A 85 -4.84 21.17 -6.91
CA TYR A 85 -5.08 21.81 -5.63
C TYR A 85 -3.88 21.64 -4.68
N GLY A 86 -2.67 21.71 -5.23
CA GLY A 86 -1.40 21.52 -4.53
C GLY A 86 -1.04 20.07 -4.20
N TYR A 87 -1.96 19.11 -4.29
CA TYR A 87 -1.69 17.71 -4.02
C TYR A 87 -1.23 16.96 -5.28
N PRO A 88 -0.40 15.91 -5.17
CA PRO A 88 -0.07 15.06 -6.31
C PRO A 88 -1.30 14.48 -6.98
N THR A 89 -1.30 14.40 -8.30
CA THR A 89 -2.35 13.70 -9.06
C THR A 89 -2.30 12.20 -8.80
N ALA A 90 -3.44 11.50 -8.91
CA ALA A 90 -3.50 10.05 -8.84
C ALA A 90 -3.07 9.43 -10.17
N ALA A 91 -1.79 9.60 -10.51
CA ALA A 91 -1.18 9.16 -11.76
C ALA A 91 0.31 8.83 -11.58
N THR A 92 0.91 8.26 -12.63
CA THR A 92 2.32 7.86 -12.67
C THR A 92 3.29 9.04 -12.60
N ASP A 93 2.86 10.23 -13.03
CA ASP A 93 3.60 11.50 -12.95
C ASP A 93 3.14 12.38 -11.78
N GLY A 94 2.28 11.85 -10.91
CA GLY A 94 1.81 12.48 -9.69
C GLY A 94 2.30 11.73 -8.46
N ILE A 95 1.37 11.09 -7.75
CA ILE A 95 1.63 10.44 -6.45
C ILE A 95 2.70 9.35 -6.51
N LYS A 96 2.89 8.68 -7.66
CA LYS A 96 3.98 7.71 -7.83
C LYS A 96 5.36 8.36 -7.63
N LEU A 97 5.58 9.54 -8.22
CA LEU A 97 6.84 10.28 -8.08
C LEU A 97 7.01 10.94 -6.71
N ALA A 98 5.89 11.20 -6.02
CA ALA A 98 5.90 11.83 -4.71
C ALA A 98 6.35 10.89 -3.58
N VAL A 99 6.35 9.57 -3.80
CA VAL A 99 6.67 8.56 -2.78
C VAL A 99 7.86 7.72 -3.25
N THR A 100 8.95 7.75 -2.49
CA THR A 100 10.15 6.99 -2.80
C THR A 100 9.95 5.49 -2.53
N GLY A 101 10.57 4.64 -3.35
CA GLY A 101 10.52 3.18 -3.18
C GLY A 101 9.30 2.49 -3.79
N LEU A 102 8.37 3.23 -4.39
CA LEU A 102 7.22 2.67 -5.10
C LEU A 102 7.58 1.95 -6.41
N ASP A 103 8.80 2.13 -6.91
CA ASP A 103 9.36 1.40 -8.05
C ASP A 103 9.97 0.04 -7.68
N SER A 104 9.96 -0.35 -6.40
CA SER A 104 10.43 -1.69 -6.00
C SER A 104 9.48 -2.79 -6.43
N ASP A 105 9.98 -4.02 -6.50
CA ASP A 105 9.18 -5.22 -6.80
C ASP A 105 8.19 -5.58 -5.68
N ASP A 106 8.15 -4.84 -4.58
CA ASP A 106 7.27 -5.09 -3.44
C ASP A 106 5.85 -4.55 -3.68
N TRP A 107 5.72 -3.54 -4.55
CA TRP A 107 4.51 -2.76 -4.72
C TRP A 107 3.94 -2.89 -6.13
N VAL A 108 2.63 -3.03 -6.17
CA VAL A 108 1.85 -2.99 -7.40
C VAL A 108 0.87 -1.83 -7.28
N MET A 109 0.81 -1.01 -8.31
CA MET A 109 -0.11 0.12 -8.36
C MET A 109 -0.93 0.12 -9.63
N ALA A 110 -2.16 0.61 -9.51
CA ALA A 110 -3.01 0.91 -10.64
C ALA A 110 -3.78 2.20 -10.38
N PHE A 111 -4.06 2.95 -11.44
CA PHE A 111 -4.80 4.20 -11.39
C PHE A 111 -6.11 4.06 -12.14
N GLY A 112 -7.15 4.71 -11.64
CA GLY A 112 -8.48 4.64 -12.21
C GLY A 112 -9.34 5.82 -11.76
N THR A 113 -10.58 5.85 -12.24
CA THR A 113 -11.57 6.84 -11.81
C THR A 113 -12.73 6.13 -11.12
N GLU A 114 -13.19 6.67 -10.00
CA GLU A 114 -14.41 6.21 -9.33
C GLU A 114 -15.50 7.29 -9.46
N GLY A 115 -16.74 6.86 -9.67
CA GLY A 115 -17.89 7.73 -9.89
C GLY A 115 -18.16 8.02 -11.37
N THR A 116 -19.26 8.73 -11.64
CA THR A 116 -19.73 9.05 -12.99
C THR A 116 -19.89 10.56 -13.16
N GLY A 117 -19.55 11.09 -14.33
CA GLY A 117 -19.76 12.50 -14.66
C GLY A 117 -18.78 13.46 -13.95
N PRO A 118 -19.17 14.72 -13.71
CA PRO A 118 -18.25 15.77 -13.22
C PRO A 118 -17.75 15.55 -11.78
N THR A 119 -18.34 14.60 -11.06
CA THR A 119 -17.92 14.20 -9.71
C THR A 119 -16.95 13.02 -9.70
N ALA A 120 -16.52 12.54 -10.87
CA ALA A 120 -15.57 11.43 -10.95
C ALA A 120 -14.21 11.82 -10.34
N THR A 121 -13.75 11.01 -9.40
CA THR A 121 -12.49 11.22 -8.69
C THR A 121 -11.42 10.31 -9.25
N SER A 122 -10.24 10.86 -9.55
CA SER A 122 -9.07 10.06 -9.91
C SER A 122 -8.50 9.42 -8.65
N ASN A 123 -8.22 8.12 -8.70
CA ASN A 123 -7.72 7.35 -7.57
C ASN A 123 -6.53 6.48 -7.98
N GLY A 124 -5.61 6.29 -7.03
CA GLY A 124 -4.54 5.29 -7.09
C GLY A 124 -4.81 4.19 -6.08
N ALA A 125 -4.68 2.93 -6.49
CA ALA A 125 -4.72 1.77 -5.62
C ALA A 125 -3.34 1.11 -5.59
N PHE A 126 -2.79 0.92 -4.39
CA PHE A 126 -1.46 0.37 -4.15
C PHE A 126 -1.59 -0.89 -3.29
N THR A 127 -1.06 -2.00 -3.78
CA THR A 127 -1.11 -3.30 -3.11
C THR A 127 0.28 -3.93 -3.07
N LEU A 128 0.45 -4.94 -2.23
CA LEU A 128 1.63 -5.80 -2.24
C LEU A 128 1.66 -6.67 -3.50
N THR A 129 2.86 -6.98 -3.99
CA THR A 129 3.07 -7.90 -5.13
C THR A 129 2.50 -9.29 -4.88
N SER A 130 2.49 -9.76 -3.63
CA SER A 130 1.85 -11.03 -3.24
C SER A 130 0.34 -11.06 -3.48
N LYS A 131 -0.30 -9.90 -3.65
CA LYS A 131 -1.74 -9.74 -3.95
C LYS A 131 -1.96 -9.18 -5.36
N LYS A 132 -0.97 -9.24 -6.24
CA LYS A 132 -1.07 -8.78 -7.63
C LYS A 132 -2.15 -9.56 -8.40
N PRO A 133 -3.14 -8.89 -9.04
CA PRO A 133 -4.10 -9.57 -9.90
C PRO A 133 -3.46 -10.05 -11.20
N SER A 134 -4.05 -11.07 -11.84
CA SER A 134 -3.59 -11.61 -13.12
C SER A 134 -3.55 -10.57 -14.25
N THR A 135 -4.52 -9.65 -14.25
CA THR A 135 -4.53 -8.47 -15.11
C THR A 135 -4.43 -7.22 -14.26
N LEU A 136 -3.37 -6.43 -14.47
CA LEU A 136 -3.11 -5.24 -13.69
C LEU A 136 -3.95 -4.05 -14.18
N ASN A 137 -5.04 -3.76 -13.49
CA ASN A 137 -5.84 -2.55 -13.65
C ASN A 137 -6.47 -2.15 -12.32
N TYR A 138 -7.01 -0.93 -12.25
CA TYR A 138 -7.57 -0.39 -11.01
C TYR A 138 -8.68 -1.25 -10.42
N ALA A 139 -9.65 -1.66 -11.25
CA ALA A 139 -10.79 -2.48 -10.84
C ALA A 139 -10.35 -3.81 -10.23
N ASN A 140 -9.33 -4.44 -10.79
CA ASN A 140 -8.80 -5.71 -10.30
C ASN A 140 -7.98 -5.55 -9.02
N VAL A 141 -7.24 -4.44 -8.86
CA VAL A 141 -6.52 -4.16 -7.60
C VAL A 141 -7.51 -3.90 -6.47
N ILE A 142 -8.57 -3.12 -6.69
CA ILE A 142 -9.57 -2.90 -5.63
C ILE A 142 -10.37 -4.17 -5.30
N ALA A 143 -10.55 -5.07 -6.27
CA ALA A 143 -11.21 -6.36 -6.06
C ALA A 143 -10.45 -7.29 -5.10
N THR A 144 -9.14 -7.08 -4.89
CA THR A 144 -8.36 -7.86 -3.90
C THR A 144 -8.74 -7.51 -2.46
N LYS A 145 -9.33 -6.33 -2.24
CA LYS A 145 -9.66 -5.79 -0.91
C LYS A 145 -8.47 -5.75 0.07
N CYS A 146 -7.25 -5.71 -0.47
CA CYS A 146 -6.01 -5.58 0.29
C CYS A 146 -5.13 -4.52 -0.36
N TYR A 147 -5.42 -3.24 -0.11
CA TYR A 147 -4.73 -2.14 -0.78
C TYR A 147 -4.82 -0.83 0.00
N VAL A 148 -3.92 0.09 -0.30
CA VAL A 148 -4.00 1.50 0.08
C VAL A 148 -4.60 2.27 -1.09
N LYS A 149 -5.65 3.04 -0.84
CA LYS A 149 -6.29 3.93 -1.81
C LYS A 149 -5.86 5.37 -1.58
N TYR A 150 -5.26 5.99 -2.59
CA TYR A 150 -5.07 7.44 -2.65
C TYR A 150 -6.17 8.06 -3.52
N SER A 151 -6.96 8.96 -2.94
CA SER A 151 -8.00 9.72 -3.65
C SER A 151 -7.48 11.12 -3.91
N GLU A 152 -7.41 11.51 -5.17
CA GLU A 152 -6.92 12.83 -5.58
C GLU A 152 -7.79 13.97 -5.02
N ALA A 153 -7.17 15.13 -4.79
CA ALA A 153 -7.90 16.32 -4.38
C ALA A 153 -8.90 16.77 -5.44
N THR A 154 -10.09 17.17 -4.99
CA THR A 154 -11.19 17.64 -5.86
C THR A 154 -11.48 19.13 -5.68
N GLY A 155 -10.76 19.80 -4.79
CA GLY A 155 -10.92 21.21 -4.46
C GLY A 155 -9.89 21.66 -3.43
N SER A 156 -9.89 22.96 -3.10
CA SER A 156 -8.97 23.60 -2.15
C SER A 156 -9.44 23.59 -0.70
N THR A 157 -10.66 23.13 -0.43
CA THR A 157 -11.20 23.03 0.93
C THR A 157 -10.77 21.73 1.61
N ALA A 158 -10.72 21.71 2.94
CA ALA A 158 -10.27 20.56 3.71
C ALA A 158 -11.06 19.27 3.44
N ASP A 159 -12.36 19.38 3.14
CA ASP A 159 -13.21 18.23 2.80
C ASP A 159 -12.91 17.65 1.41
N LYS A 160 -12.32 18.46 0.52
CA LYS A 160 -11.96 18.13 -0.87
C LYS A 160 -10.46 17.87 -1.07
N ALA A 161 -9.65 18.00 -0.03
CA ALA A 161 -8.23 17.64 -0.04
C ALA A 161 -8.03 16.16 -0.41
N ALA A 162 -6.82 15.82 -0.86
CA ALA A 162 -6.46 14.43 -1.15
C ALA A 162 -6.56 13.57 0.11
N LYS A 163 -7.01 12.32 -0.04
CA LYS A 163 -7.24 11.40 1.09
C LYS A 163 -6.66 10.03 0.80
N THR A 164 -5.90 9.51 1.75
CA THR A 164 -5.42 8.12 1.72
C THR A 164 -6.21 7.27 2.70
N THR A 165 -6.71 6.12 2.23
CA THR A 165 -7.44 5.13 3.03
C THR A 165 -6.84 3.75 2.83
N ILE A 166 -7.08 2.83 3.74
CA ILE A 166 -6.60 1.45 3.66
C ILE A 166 -7.80 0.49 3.69
N VAL A 167 -7.76 -0.53 2.84
CA VAL A 167 -8.75 -1.61 2.81
C VAL A 167 -8.00 -2.91 3.06
N THR A 168 -8.35 -3.62 4.14
CA THR A 168 -7.61 -4.81 4.62
C THR A 168 -8.44 -6.10 4.63
N THR A 169 -9.73 -6.03 4.26
CA THR A 169 -10.67 -7.16 4.39
C THR A 169 -10.33 -8.39 3.54
N GLY A 170 -9.42 -8.28 2.56
CA GLY A 170 -8.92 -9.40 1.74
C GLY A 170 -7.42 -9.67 1.89
N CYS A 171 -6.80 -9.20 2.97
CA CYS A 171 -5.36 -9.36 3.20
C CYS A 171 -4.93 -10.74 3.71
N ASN A 172 -5.88 -11.60 4.05
CA ASN A 172 -5.64 -13.01 4.41
C ASN A 172 -5.18 -13.86 3.23
#